data_AF-A0A8S9FXB0-F1
#
_entry.id   AF-A0A8S9FXB0-F1
#
_cell.length_a   1.000
_cell.length_b   1.000
_cell.length_c   1.000
_cell.angle_alpha   90.00
_cell.angle_beta   90.00
_cell.angle_gamma   90.00
#
_symmetry.space_group_name_H-M   'P 1'
#
loop_
_entity.id
_entity.type
_entity.pdbx_description
1 polymer ?
#
loop_
_entity_poly.entity_id
_entity_poly.type
_entity_poly.pdbx_seq_one_letter_code
_entity_poly.pdbx_strand_id
1 'polypeptide(L)'
;MELLVLNRLEWRLRAITPCSYIRYFLRKMSKCDQEPSNTLISRSLQLIARKTKGIGFLDFRPSEVAAAVALSVSGEMHTVHFENSPLFSLLQKESVKKIGDMIGSDGSGLCSQTPNGVLDVSASCFSFKAHDSSSSSHTHLS
;
A
#
# COMPACT_ATOMS: atom_id res chain seq x y z
N MET A 1 6.84 -0.70 -32.11
CA MET A 1 7.39 -0.58 -30.75
C MET A 1 7.07 -1.80 -29.88
N GLU A 2 5.90 -2.43 -30.05
CA GLU A 2 5.48 -3.61 -29.26
C GLU A 2 6.46 -4.79 -29.31
N LEU A 3 6.91 -5.20 -30.52
CA LEU A 3 7.82 -6.34 -30.68
C LEU A 3 9.16 -6.16 -29.94
N LEU A 4 9.67 -4.93 -29.87
CA LEU A 4 10.92 -4.62 -29.16
C LEU A 4 10.75 -4.73 -27.64
N VAL A 5 9.58 -4.37 -27.12
CA VAL A 5 9.26 -4.52 -25.69
C VAL A 5 9.11 -6.00 -25.34
N LEU A 6 8.37 -6.76 -26.16
CA LEU A 6 8.21 -8.21 -25.97
C LEU A 6 9.55 -8.95 -26.01
N ASN A 7 10.39 -8.63 -26.98
CA ASN A 7 11.72 -9.22 -27.08
C ASN A 7 12.62 -8.83 -25.89
N ARG A 8 12.57 -7.56 -25.43
CA ARG A 8 13.32 -7.11 -24.26
C ARG A 8 12.86 -7.77 -22.96
N LEU A 9 11.57 -8.08 -22.83
CA LEU A 9 11.01 -8.82 -21.71
C LEU A 9 11.11 -10.35 -21.88
N GLU A 10 11.76 -10.85 -22.94
CA GLU A 10 11.85 -12.28 -23.26
C GLU A 10 10.46 -12.95 -23.32
N TRP A 11 9.45 -12.23 -23.79
CA TRP A 11 8.05 -12.67 -23.82
C TRP A 11 7.43 -12.97 -22.44
N ARG A 12 8.10 -12.58 -21.35
CA ARG A 12 7.64 -12.76 -19.97
C ARG A 12 6.63 -11.67 -19.57
N LEU A 13 5.44 -11.71 -20.17
CA LEU A 13 4.35 -10.76 -19.93
C LEU A 13 3.66 -10.91 -18.57
N ARG A 14 3.88 -12.04 -17.88
CA ARG A 14 3.31 -12.31 -16.56
C ARG A 14 4.15 -11.64 -15.47
N ALA A 15 3.97 -10.33 -15.32
CA ALA A 15 4.58 -9.59 -14.21
C ALA A 15 3.95 -10.00 -12.87
N ILE A 16 4.79 -10.38 -11.90
CA ILE A 16 4.37 -10.57 -10.52
C ILE A 16 4.33 -9.20 -9.86
N THR A 17 3.18 -8.83 -9.28
CA THR A 17 2.99 -7.51 -8.64
C THR A 17 2.78 -7.67 -7.13
N PRO A 18 3.10 -6.64 -6.31
CA PRO A 18 2.85 -6.68 -4.87
C PRO A 18 1.39 -6.97 -4.54
N CYS A 19 0.45 -6.51 -5.38
CA CYS A 19 -0.99 -6.72 -5.24
C CYS A 19 -1.37 -8.19 -5.10
N SER A 20 -0.66 -9.10 -5.78
CA SER A 20 -0.92 -10.54 -5.72
C SER A 20 -0.70 -11.15 -4.33
N TYR A 21 0.13 -10.53 -3.49
CA TYR A 21 0.49 -11.04 -2.17
C TYR A 21 -0.27 -10.36 -1.02
N ILE A 22 -0.98 -9.26 -1.26
CA ILE A 22 -1.64 -8.48 -0.19
C ILE A 22 -2.63 -9.31 0.61
N ARG A 23 -3.52 -10.07 -0.05
CA ARG A 23 -4.50 -10.92 0.66
C ARG A 23 -3.82 -11.96 1.54
N TYR A 24 -2.73 -12.54 1.04
CA TYR A 24 -1.94 -13.52 1.79
C TYR A 24 -1.37 -12.92 3.06
N PHE A 25 -0.70 -11.77 2.97
CA PHE A 25 -0.10 -11.12 4.13
C PHE A 25 -1.13 -10.59 5.12
N LEU A 26 -2.22 -9.96 4.64
CA LEU A 26 -3.28 -9.49 5.53
C LEU A 26 -3.98 -10.63 6.28
N ARG A 27 -4.22 -11.76 5.62
CA ARG A 27 -4.75 -12.96 6.30
C ARG A 27 -3.74 -13.51 7.30
N LYS A 28 -2.46 -13.57 6.93
CA LYS A 28 -1.43 -14.13 7.80
C LYS A 28 -1.18 -13.30 9.07
N MET A 29 -1.41 -12.00 8.98
CA MET A 29 -1.31 -11.07 10.11
C MET A 29 -2.57 -11.06 10.98
N SER A 30 -3.72 -11.52 10.45
CA SER A 30 -4.93 -11.62 11.25
C SER A 30 -4.80 -12.77 12.25
N LYS A 31 -5.07 -12.50 13.53
CA LYS A 31 -4.91 -13.48 14.62
C LYS A 31 -5.85 -14.69 14.53
N CYS A 32 -6.86 -14.64 13.66
CA CYS A 32 -7.93 -15.63 13.56
C CYS A 32 -8.05 -16.24 12.14
N ASP A 33 -7.02 -16.09 11.29
CA ASP A 33 -7.05 -16.49 9.88
C ASP A 33 -8.30 -15.96 9.12
N GLN A 34 -8.86 -14.85 9.62
CA GLN A 34 -10.08 -14.26 9.08
C GLN A 34 -9.77 -13.60 7.74
N GLU A 35 -10.74 -13.67 6.83
CA GLU A 35 -10.64 -12.96 5.56
C GLU A 35 -10.42 -11.46 5.79
N PRO A 36 -9.43 -10.87 5.10
CA PRO A 36 -9.14 -9.46 5.25
C PRO A 36 -10.31 -8.63 4.73
N SER A 37 -10.64 -7.56 5.44
CA SER A 37 -11.72 -6.67 5.02
C SER A 37 -11.41 -6.04 3.66
N ASN A 38 -12.45 -5.81 2.86
CA ASN A 38 -12.32 -5.10 1.59
C ASN A 38 -11.72 -3.69 1.77
N THR A 39 -11.91 -3.08 2.95
CA THR A 39 -11.32 -1.78 3.29
C THR A 39 -9.80 -1.86 3.42
N LEU A 40 -9.25 -2.88 4.07
CA LEU A 40 -7.79 -3.09 4.18
C LEU A 40 -7.17 -3.42 2.82
N ILE A 41 -7.85 -4.25 2.01
CA ILE A 41 -7.41 -4.56 0.66
C ILE A 41 -7.36 -3.27 -0.19
N SER A 42 -8.46 -2.52 -0.21
CA SER A 42 -8.55 -1.26 -0.97
C SER A 42 -7.48 -0.26 -0.55
N ARG A 43 -7.28 -0.06 0.76
CA ARG A 43 -6.25 0.84 1.28
C ARG A 43 -4.84 0.38 0.90
N SER A 44 -4.57 -0.92 0.91
CA SER A 44 -3.30 -1.49 0.47
C SER A 44 -3.03 -1.24 -1.01
N LEU A 45 -4.04 -1.45 -1.87
CA LEU A 45 -3.94 -1.21 -3.30
C LEU A 45 -3.72 0.28 -3.60
N GLN A 46 -4.43 1.17 -2.91
CA GLN A 46 -4.23 2.61 -3.04
C GLN A 46 -2.81 3.02 -2.62
N LEU A 47 -2.30 2.44 -1.54
CA LEU A 47 -0.95 2.74 -1.06
C LEU A 47 0.12 2.28 -2.05
N ILE A 48 -0.02 1.07 -2.59
CA ILE A 48 0.85 0.56 -3.67
C ILE A 48 0.78 1.52 -4.85
N ALA A 49 -0.41 1.81 -5.38
CA ALA A 49 -0.59 2.65 -6.56
C ALA A 49 0.03 4.06 -6.41
N ARG A 50 -0.12 4.67 -5.23
CA ARG A 50 0.46 5.99 -4.93
C ARG A 50 1.99 5.96 -4.93
N LYS A 51 2.59 4.92 -4.36
CA LYS A 51 4.04 4.83 -4.18
C LYS A 51 4.75 4.18 -5.39
N THR A 52 4.05 3.40 -6.23
CA THR A 52 4.56 2.86 -7.51
C THR A 52 4.72 3.91 -8.60
N LYS A 53 4.26 5.15 -8.38
CA LYS A 53 4.44 6.25 -9.33
C LYS A 53 5.92 6.65 -9.50
N GLY A 54 6.81 6.20 -8.61
CA GLY A 54 8.25 6.32 -8.74
C GLY A 54 8.96 4.97 -8.85
N ILE A 55 10.28 4.99 -9.08
CA ILE A 55 11.13 3.80 -9.17
C ILE A 55 11.50 3.20 -7.81
N GLY A 56 11.10 3.83 -6.70
CA GLY A 56 11.57 3.48 -5.36
C GLY A 56 11.23 2.05 -4.91
N PHE A 57 10.22 1.42 -5.50
CA PHE A 57 9.86 0.03 -5.20
C PHE A 57 10.49 -1.00 -6.15
N LEU A 58 11.17 -0.58 -7.20
CA LEU A 58 11.78 -1.49 -8.17
C LEU A 58 13.00 -2.22 -7.60
N ASP A 59 13.64 -1.66 -6.57
CA ASP A 59 14.79 -2.26 -5.88
C ASP A 59 14.39 -3.41 -4.94
N PHE A 60 13.10 -3.60 -4.69
CA PHE A 60 12.59 -4.58 -3.73
C PHE A 60 11.79 -5.68 -4.42
N ARG A 61 11.75 -6.87 -3.79
CA ARG A 61 10.91 -7.95 -4.30
C ARG A 61 9.43 -7.60 -4.12
N PRO A 62 8.54 -7.95 -5.06
CA PRO A 62 7.11 -7.69 -4.92
C PRO A 62 6.50 -8.23 -3.61
N SER A 63 7.03 -9.33 -3.08
CA SER A 63 6.64 -9.90 -1.79
C SER A 63 7.02 -9.03 -0.59
N GLU A 64 8.19 -8.38 -0.62
CA GLU A 64 8.67 -7.49 0.45
C GLU A 64 7.85 -6.21 0.49
N VAL A 65 7.55 -5.64 -0.68
CA VAL A 65 6.67 -4.48 -0.82
C VAL A 65 5.27 -4.81 -0.29
N ALA A 66 4.71 -5.96 -0.67
CA ALA A 66 3.39 -6.36 -0.21
C ALA A 66 3.34 -6.58 1.32
N ALA A 67 4.38 -7.19 1.89
CA ALA A 67 4.47 -7.39 3.33
C ALA A 67 4.55 -6.06 4.08
N ALA A 68 5.41 -5.13 3.64
CA ALA A 68 5.55 -3.81 4.24
C ALA A 68 4.24 -3.00 4.16
N VAL A 69 3.56 -3.05 3.01
CA VAL A 69 2.26 -2.38 2.84
C VAL A 69 1.20 -3.01 3.75
N ALA A 70 1.12 -4.33 3.83
CA ALA A 70 0.16 -5.01 4.71
C ALA A 70 0.40 -4.65 6.19
N LEU A 71 1.67 -4.65 6.64
CA LEU A 71 2.09 -4.19 7.97
C LEU A 71 1.69 -2.75 8.25
N SER A 72 1.94 -1.85 7.29
CA SER A 72 1.58 -0.43 7.40
C SER A 72 0.07 -0.22 7.51
N VAL A 73 -0.72 -0.90 6.68
CA VAL A 73 -2.18 -0.75 6.62
C VAL A 73 -2.89 -1.39 7.82
N SER A 74 -2.35 -2.50 8.34
CA SER A 74 -2.86 -3.15 9.55
C SER A 74 -2.48 -2.42 10.84
N GLY A 75 -1.63 -1.39 10.76
CA GLY A 75 -1.10 -0.69 11.94
C GLY A 75 -0.09 -1.51 12.74
N GLU A 76 0.38 -2.64 12.20
CA GLU A 76 1.30 -3.54 12.89
C GLU A 76 2.77 -3.32 12.52
N MET A 77 3.08 -2.29 11.74
CA MET A 77 4.43 -1.97 11.28
C MET A 77 5.46 -1.82 12.42
N HIS A 78 5.01 -1.48 13.62
CA HIS A 78 5.85 -1.38 14.82
C HIS A 78 5.55 -2.44 15.90
N THR A 79 4.49 -3.24 15.72
CA THR A 79 4.02 -4.20 16.75
C THR A 79 4.32 -5.65 16.38
N VAL A 80 4.56 -5.98 15.11
CA VAL A 80 4.99 -7.33 14.74
C VAL A 80 6.43 -7.54 15.21
N HIS A 81 6.57 -8.33 16.27
CA HIS A 81 7.84 -8.92 16.63
C HIS A 81 8.21 -9.94 15.54
N PHE A 82 8.97 -9.47 14.54
CA PHE A 82 9.42 -10.23 13.35
C PHE A 82 10.01 -11.62 13.67
N GLU A 83 10.46 -11.83 14.91
CA GLU A 83 11.14 -13.04 15.37
C GLU A 83 10.25 -14.30 15.40
N ASN A 84 8.92 -14.18 15.48
CA ASN A 84 8.04 -15.35 15.69
C ASN A 84 7.37 -15.87 14.41
N SER A 85 7.59 -15.23 13.26
CA SER A 85 6.97 -15.65 12.00
C SER A 85 8.05 -15.95 10.95
N PRO A 86 8.24 -17.23 10.56
CA PRO A 86 9.32 -17.66 9.67
C PRO A 86 9.23 -17.07 8.25
N LEU A 87 8.09 -16.46 7.89
CA LEU A 87 7.92 -15.75 6.62
C LEU A 87 8.59 -14.39 6.64
N PHE A 88 8.56 -13.72 7.79
CA PHE A 88 9.12 -12.40 7.98
C PHE A 88 10.62 -12.45 8.24
N SER A 89 11.17 -13.58 8.69
CA SER A 89 12.62 -13.80 8.71
C SER A 89 13.21 -14.05 7.31
N LEU A 90 12.43 -14.62 6.38
CA LEU A 90 12.84 -14.78 4.98
C LEU A 90 12.77 -13.47 4.19
N LEU A 91 11.84 -12.59 4.56
CA LEU A 91 11.79 -11.22 4.07
C LEU A 91 12.89 -10.44 4.78
N GLN A 92 13.77 -9.80 4.02
CA GLN A 92 14.87 -9.05 4.62
C GLN A 92 14.29 -7.92 5.49
N LYS A 93 14.42 -8.05 6.82
CA LYS A 93 13.85 -7.14 7.84
C LYS A 93 14.22 -5.67 7.56
N GLU A 94 15.44 -5.46 7.08
CA GLU A 94 15.96 -4.16 6.67
C GLU A 94 15.19 -3.57 5.47
N SER A 95 14.86 -4.40 4.49
CA SER A 95 14.09 -4.00 3.31
C SER A 95 12.68 -3.61 3.68
N VAL A 96 12.01 -4.40 4.52
CA VAL A 96 10.65 -4.10 4.99
C VAL A 96 10.63 -2.81 5.80
N LYS A 97 11.61 -2.60 6.67
CA LYS A 97 11.77 -1.34 7.41
C LYS A 97 11.99 -0.15 6.47
N LYS A 98 12.90 -0.26 5.52
CA LYS A 98 13.19 0.79 4.52
C LYS A 98 11.95 1.14 3.70
N ILE A 99 11.18 0.14 3.26
CA ILE A 99 9.91 0.35 2.56
C ILE A 99 8.89 1.03 3.48
N GLY A 100 8.84 0.65 4.75
CA GLY A 100 8.03 1.31 5.77
C GLY A 100 8.36 2.79 5.95
N ASP A 101 9.65 3.13 6.03
CA ASP A 101 10.13 4.51 6.10
C ASP A 101 9.74 5.30 4.84
N MET A 102 9.86 4.67 3.66
CA MET A 102 9.40 5.26 2.40
C MET A 102 7.89 5.45 2.35
N ILE A 103 7.10 4.60 3.01
CA ILE A 103 5.65 4.72 3.11
C ILE A 103 5.29 5.89 4.05
N GLY A 104 5.90 5.95 5.23
CA GLY A 104 5.64 6.96 6.26
C GLY A 104 6.22 8.35 5.96
N SER A 105 7.26 8.43 5.13
CA SER A 105 7.67 9.70 4.55
C SER A 105 6.58 10.15 3.56
N ASP A 106 5.69 11.03 4.04
CA ASP A 106 4.84 11.86 3.20
C ASP A 106 5.72 12.80 2.38
N GLY A 107 6.39 12.23 1.38
CA GLY A 107 7.04 12.97 0.32
C GLY A 107 5.97 13.73 -0.43
N SER A 108 5.69 14.94 0.02
CA SER A 108 5.15 16.01 -0.79
C SER A 108 6.14 16.26 -1.93
N GLY A 109 6.00 15.52 -3.02
CA GLY A 109 7.04 15.49 -4.03
C GLY A 109 6.90 14.33 -5.00
N LEU A 110 5.83 14.36 -5.78
CA LEU A 110 5.88 14.28 -7.25
C LEU A 110 4.49 14.72 -7.70
N CYS A 111 4.25 16.04 -7.61
CA CYS A 111 3.27 16.69 -8.46
C CYS A 111 3.39 16.06 -9.83
N SER A 112 2.28 15.55 -10.36
CA SER A 112 2.15 15.39 -11.79
C SER A 112 2.36 16.77 -12.39
N GLN A 113 3.60 17.10 -12.79
CA GLN A 113 3.76 17.99 -13.93
C GLN A 113 3.45 17.14 -15.15
N THR A 114 2.17 16.79 -15.29
CA THR A 114 1.57 16.62 -16.60
C THR A 114 1.78 17.97 -17.29
N PRO A 115 2.32 18.01 -18.52
CA PRO A 115 2.50 19.27 -19.22
C PRO A 115 1.16 20.02 -19.24
N ASN A 116 1.20 21.29 -18.84
CA ASN A 116 0.03 22.15 -18.73
C ASN A 116 -0.71 22.18 -20.06
N GLY A 117 -1.93 21.67 -20.04
CA GLY A 117 -2.87 21.69 -21.16
C GLY A 117 -3.42 20.31 -21.43
N VAL A 118 -4.65 20.05 -20.94
CA VAL A 118 -5.75 19.35 -21.66
C VAL A 118 -6.70 18.56 -20.74
N LEU A 119 -6.44 18.33 -19.44
CA LEU A 119 -7.41 17.60 -18.59
C LEU A 119 -7.50 18.13 -17.15
N ASP A 120 -8.12 19.30 -16.97
CA ASP A 120 -8.61 19.78 -15.68
C ASP A 120 -10.09 19.44 -15.51
N VAL A 121 -10.43 18.15 -15.53
CA VAL A 121 -11.74 17.64 -15.10
C VAL A 121 -11.52 16.21 -14.61
N SER A 122 -11.07 16.03 -13.36
CA SER A 122 -11.33 14.83 -12.53
C SER A 122 -10.53 14.86 -11.22
N ALA A 123 -10.71 15.90 -10.40
CA ALA A 123 -10.21 15.91 -9.02
C ALA A 123 -11.33 15.81 -7.96
N SER A 124 -12.58 15.52 -8.36
CA SER A 124 -13.71 15.49 -7.41
C SER A 124 -14.17 14.08 -6.98
N CYS A 125 -13.59 12.99 -7.48
CA CYS A 125 -14.18 11.65 -7.30
C CYS A 125 -13.68 10.82 -6.10
N PHE A 126 -12.74 11.31 -5.28
CA PHE A 126 -12.30 10.57 -4.09
C PHE A 126 -12.10 11.45 -2.85
N SER A 127 -13.14 12.21 -2.47
CA SER A 127 -13.27 12.65 -1.07
C SER A 127 -14.09 11.63 -0.30
N PHE A 128 -13.43 10.63 0.29
CA PHE A 128 -14.04 9.82 1.35
C PHE A 128 -14.01 10.66 2.63
N LYS A 129 -15.10 11.37 2.92
CA LYS A 129 -15.25 12.16 4.13
C LYS A 129 -15.54 11.20 5.29
N ALA A 130 -14.50 10.68 5.93
CA ALA A 130 -14.61 10.08 7.24
C ALA A 130 -14.73 11.22 8.26
N HIS A 131 -15.92 11.41 8.82
CA HIS A 131 -16.10 12.24 10.00
C HIS A 131 -16.41 11.28 11.15
N ASP A 132 -15.45 11.12 12.05
CA ASP A 132 -15.66 10.45 13.33
C ASP A 132 -15.51 11.46 14.47
N SER A 133 -16.30 11.18 15.50
CA SER A 133 -16.12 11.52 16.91
C SER A 133 -16.65 12.85 17.47
N SER A 134 -17.68 12.68 18.32
CA SER A 134 -17.65 12.96 19.77
C SER A 134 -18.55 14.08 20.33
N SER A 135 -19.35 13.66 21.32
CA SER A 135 -19.61 14.32 22.60
C SER A 135 -20.25 15.71 22.64
N SER A 136 -21.48 15.79 23.15
CA SER A 136 -21.81 16.75 24.21
C SER A 136 -23.06 16.38 24.99
N SER A 137 -22.89 16.39 26.30
CA SER A 137 -23.82 16.29 27.41
C SER A 137 -24.72 17.54 27.56
N HIS A 138 -25.85 17.37 28.29
CA HIS A 138 -26.65 18.39 29.04
C HIS A 138 -27.38 19.48 28.19
N THR A 139 -28.59 20.00 28.47
CA THR A 139 -29.36 20.32 29.70
C THR A 139 -30.84 20.67 29.36
N HIS A 140 -31.77 20.29 30.25
CA HIS A 140 -32.87 21.11 30.85
C HIS A 140 -34.06 21.71 30.03
N LEU A 141 -35.27 21.30 30.44
CA LEU A 141 -36.55 22.03 30.63
C LEU A 141 -37.12 22.98 29.57
N SER A 142 -38.34 22.68 29.11
CA SER A 142 -39.59 23.37 29.52
C SER A 142 -40.79 22.46 29.27
#